data_AF-A0A401MJB7-F1
#
_entry.id   AF-A0A401MJB7-F1
#
_cell.length_a   1.000
_cell.length_b   1.000
_cell.length_c   1.000
_cell.angle_alpha   90.00
_cell.angle_beta   90.00
_cell.angle_gamma   90.00
#
_symmetry.space_group_name_H-M   'P 1'
#
loop_
_entity.id
_entity.type
_entity.pdbx_description
1 polymer ?
#
loop_
_entity_poly.entity_id
_entity_poly.type
_entity_poly.pdbx_seq_one_letter_code
_entity_poly.pdbx_strand_id
1 'polypeptide(L)'
;MAVLLGEAGFEGARTRELAWDHRTTVDEWWGGAAGGVATIGLVVTSQDAETVVRIRREYERMSAEFLDTNRELALPHIALLAHGTA
;
A
#
# COMPACT_ATOMS: atom_id res chain seq x y z
N MET A 1 16.48 5.20 9.27
CA MET A 1 17.02 5.31 7.89
C MET A 1 18.27 6.17 7.82
N ALA A 2 18.32 7.38 8.39
CA ALA A 2 19.53 8.23 8.36
C ALA A 2 20.78 7.56 8.92
N VAL A 3 20.65 6.81 10.03
CA VAL A 3 21.77 6.04 10.62
C VAL A 3 22.33 5.03 9.62
N LEU A 4 21.46 4.27 8.93
CA LEU A 4 21.90 3.30 7.91
C LEU A 4 22.68 3.96 6.76
N LEU A 5 22.28 5.16 6.35
CA LEU A 5 23.02 5.92 5.33
C LEU A 5 24.37 6.42 5.86
N GLY A 6 24.42 6.91 7.11
CA GLY A 6 25.66 7.33 7.75
C GLY A 6 26.64 6.16 7.91
N GLU A 7 26.16 4.99 8.33
CA GLU A 7 26.95 3.75 8.43
C GLU A 7 27.43 3.27 7.06
N ALA A 8 26.67 3.53 5.99
CA ALA A 8 27.08 3.27 4.62
C ALA A 8 28.07 4.30 4.04
N GLY A 9 28.48 5.31 4.82
CA GLY A 9 29.49 6.30 4.44
C GLY A 9 28.94 7.59 3.83
N PHE A 10 27.62 7.78 3.80
CA PHE A 10 27.03 9.02 3.30
C PHE A 10 27.09 10.13 4.35
N GLU A 11 27.59 11.30 3.94
CA GLU A 11 27.62 12.50 4.76
C GLU A 11 26.27 13.23 4.75
N GLY A 12 26.01 13.99 5.81
CA GLY A 12 24.81 14.83 5.92
C GLY A 12 23.49 14.03 5.86
N ALA A 13 23.50 12.75 6.23
CA ALA A 13 22.35 11.87 6.13
C ALA A 13 21.14 12.41 6.93
N ARG A 14 19.99 12.52 6.26
CA ARG A 14 18.72 12.96 6.84
C ARG A 14 17.62 11.97 6.48
N THR A 15 16.57 11.95 7.29
CA THR A 15 15.33 11.23 7.00
C THR A 15 14.16 12.12 7.36
N ARG A 16 13.12 12.07 6.54
CA ARG A 16 11.83 12.69 6.85
C ARG A 16 10.70 11.75 6.49
N GLU A 17 9.62 11.87 7.24
CA GLU A 17 8.36 11.24 6.91
C GLU A 17 7.65 12.02 5.79
N LEU A 18 6.96 11.27 4.96
CA LEU A 18 6.07 11.73 3.91
C LEU A 18 4.73 11.08 4.15
N ALA A 19 3.71 11.86 4.54
CA ALA A 19 2.35 11.40 4.68
C ALA A 19 1.50 11.90 3.50
N TRP A 20 0.70 11.02 2.91
CA TRP A 20 -0.25 11.37 1.85
C TRP A 20 -1.40 10.36 1.81
N ASP A 21 -2.53 10.76 1.23
CA ASP A 21 -3.58 9.82 0.85
C ASP A 21 -3.32 9.33 -0.57
N HIS A 22 -3.08 8.04 -0.72
CA HIS A 22 -3.03 7.41 -2.04
C HIS A 22 -4.45 7.33 -2.62
N ARG A 23 -4.62 7.85 -3.84
CA ARG A 23 -5.90 7.92 -4.55
C ARG A 23 -5.94 6.84 -5.62
N THR A 24 -7.00 6.04 -5.59
CA THR A 24 -7.21 4.90 -6.50
C THR A 24 -8.69 4.49 -6.47
N THR A 25 -9.09 3.55 -7.32
CA THR A 25 -10.43 2.94 -7.26
C THR A 25 -10.40 1.64 -6.47
N VAL A 26 -11.57 1.21 -5.97
CA VAL A 26 -11.73 -0.10 -5.32
C VAL A 26 -11.26 -1.24 -6.23
N ASP A 27 -11.57 -1.15 -7.53
CA ASP A 27 -11.22 -2.14 -8.53
C ASP A 27 -9.73 -2.19 -8.83
N GLU A 28 -9.11 -1.03 -9.03
CA GLU A 28 -7.67 -0.93 -9.26
C GLU A 28 -6.88 -1.45 -8.05
N TRP A 29 -7.27 -1.06 -6.84
CA TRP A 29 -6.60 -1.50 -5.61
C TRP A 29 -6.79 -3.01 -5.36
N TRP A 30 -7.98 -3.55 -5.68
CA TRP A 30 -8.22 -5.00 -5.64
C TRP A 30 -7.35 -5.77 -6.64
N GLY A 31 -7.02 -5.15 -7.78
CA GLY A 31 -6.17 -5.73 -8.80
C GLY A 31 -4.82 -6.23 -8.27
N GLY A 32 -4.26 -5.58 -7.25
CA GLY A 32 -3.06 -6.06 -6.58
C GLY A 32 -3.28 -7.41 -5.87
N ALA A 33 -4.31 -7.50 -5.04
CA ALA A 33 -4.65 -8.73 -4.33
C ALA A 33 -5.05 -9.85 -5.29
N ALA A 34 -5.93 -9.57 -6.26
CA ALA A 34 -6.34 -10.55 -7.27
C ALA A 34 -5.20 -10.96 -8.21
N GLY A 35 -4.24 -10.08 -8.45
CA GLY A 35 -3.06 -10.31 -9.28
C GLY A 35 -1.91 -11.04 -8.57
N GLY A 36 -2.08 -11.44 -7.30
CA GLY A 36 -1.05 -12.19 -6.59
C GLY A 36 0.05 -11.34 -5.97
N VAL A 37 -0.15 -10.02 -5.81
CA VAL A 37 0.86 -9.13 -5.22
C VAL A 37 1.00 -9.39 -3.73
N ALA A 38 2.25 -9.57 -3.30
CA ALA A 38 2.64 -9.80 -1.91
C ALA A 38 1.92 -11.01 -1.26
N THR A 39 2.05 -11.15 0.06
CA THR A 39 1.45 -12.27 0.80
C THR A 39 -0.08 -12.32 0.69
N ILE A 40 -0.74 -11.15 0.67
CA ILE A 40 -2.20 -11.10 0.53
C ILE A 40 -2.65 -11.68 -0.82
N GLY A 41 -1.93 -11.38 -1.90
CA GLY A 41 -2.25 -11.92 -3.20
C GLY A 41 -2.01 -13.42 -3.31
N LEU A 42 -0.99 -13.95 -2.64
CA LEU A 42 -0.80 -15.40 -2.53
C LEU A 42 -1.97 -16.07 -1.82
N VAL A 43 -2.48 -15.46 -0.74
CA VAL A 43 -3.65 -15.96 -0.01
C VAL A 43 -4.90 -15.94 -0.89
N VAL A 44 -5.14 -14.85 -1.62
CA VAL A 44 -6.34 -14.71 -2.49
C VAL A 44 -6.28 -15.69 -3.66
N THR A 45 -5.14 -15.80 -4.34
CA THR A 45 -5.00 -16.63 -5.53
C THR A 45 -4.95 -18.14 -5.24
N SER A 46 -4.71 -18.55 -3.99
CA SER A 46 -4.76 -19.95 -3.59
C SER A 46 -6.17 -20.48 -3.27
N GLN A 47 -7.20 -19.62 -3.28
CA GLN A 47 -8.57 -20.00 -2.95
C GLN A 47 -9.34 -20.50 -4.17
N ASP A 48 -10.42 -21.23 -3.91
CA ASP A 48 -11.43 -21.49 -4.93
C ASP A 48 -12.21 -20.22 -5.33
N ALA A 49 -12.90 -20.27 -6.47
CA ALA A 49 -13.60 -19.12 -7.02
C ALA A 49 -14.73 -18.58 -6.11
N GLU A 50 -15.44 -19.44 -5.38
CA GLU A 50 -16.51 -19.03 -4.47
C GLU A 50 -15.93 -18.25 -3.30
N THR A 51 -14.82 -18.74 -2.75
CA THR A 51 -14.10 -18.09 -1.67
C THR A 51 -13.52 -16.75 -2.11
N VAL A 52 -12.99 -16.62 -3.33
CA VAL A 52 -12.53 -15.32 -3.87
C VAL A 52 -13.69 -14.32 -3.95
N VAL A 53 -14.88 -14.73 -4.38
CA VAL A 53 -16.07 -13.85 -4.40
C VAL A 53 -16.46 -13.39 -2.99
N ARG A 54 -16.38 -14.28 -1.99
CA ARG A 54 -16.63 -13.92 -0.59
C ARG A 54 -15.60 -12.92 -0.07
N ILE A 55 -14.32 -13.13 -0.34
CA ILE A 55 -13.24 -12.20 0.03
C ILE A 55 -13.48 -10.84 -0.62
N ARG A 56 -13.83 -10.81 -1.91
CA ARG A 56 -14.10 -9.57 -2.63
C ARG A 56 -15.25 -8.76 -2.02
N ARG A 57 -16.34 -9.41 -1.59
CA ARG A 57 -17.46 -8.73 -0.92
C ARG A 57 -17.04 -8.08 0.39
N GLU A 58 -16.25 -8.79 1.20
CA GLU A 58 -15.74 -8.22 2.46
C GLU A 58 -14.74 -7.09 2.21
N TYR A 59 -13.89 -7.25 1.19
CA TYR A 59 -12.96 -6.20 0.75
C TYR A 59 -13.70 -4.92 0.33
N GLU A 60 -14.77 -5.02 -0.45
CA GLU A 60 -15.61 -3.87 -0.83
C GLU A 60 -16.26 -3.23 0.40
N ARG A 61 -16.78 -4.04 1.33
CA ARG A 61 -17.38 -3.56 2.57
C ARG A 61 -16.38 -2.77 3.42
N MET A 62 -15.16 -3.27 3.56
CA MET A 62 -14.09 -2.58 4.30
C MET A 62 -13.60 -1.34 3.57
N SER A 63 -13.55 -1.38 2.23
CA SER A 63 -13.10 -0.23 1.41
C SER A 63 -14.04 0.96 1.51
N ALA A 64 -15.32 0.75 1.85
CA ALA A 64 -16.31 1.82 1.97
C ALA A 64 -15.93 2.91 2.98
N GLU A 65 -15.14 2.58 4.01
CA GLU A 65 -14.63 3.56 4.99
C GLU A 65 -13.71 4.61 4.37
N PHE A 66 -13.00 4.24 3.30
CA PHE A 66 -12.00 5.10 2.66
C PHE A 66 -12.52 5.81 1.40
N LEU A 67 -13.78 5.60 1.03
CA LEU A 67 -14.37 6.26 -0.13
C LEU A 67 -14.57 7.74 0.11
N ASP A 68 -14.07 8.56 -0.82
CA ASP A 68 -14.34 9.98 -0.86
C ASP A 68 -15.58 10.32 -1.73
N THR A 69 -15.89 11.62 -1.82
CA THR A 69 -17.05 12.12 -2.58
C THR A 69 -16.96 11.86 -4.08
N ASN A 70 -15.76 11.59 -4.61
CA ASN A 70 -15.52 11.26 -6.03
C ASN A 70 -15.58 9.75 -6.29
N ARG A 71 -15.92 8.94 -5.28
CA ARG A 71 -15.92 7.47 -5.33
C ARG A 71 -14.53 6.87 -5.53
N GLU A 72 -13.49 7.62 -5.16
CA GLU A 72 -12.12 7.11 -5.07
C GLU A 72 -11.80 6.74 -3.62
N LEU A 73 -10.89 5.80 -3.44
CA LEU A 73 -10.32 5.48 -2.14
C LEU A 73 -9.27 6.53 -1.78
N ALA A 74 -9.33 7.03 -0.55
CA ALA A 74 -8.32 7.87 0.08
C ALA A 74 -7.56 7.05 1.12
N LEU A 75 -6.47 6.38 0.70
CA LEU A 75 -5.75 5.44 1.56
C LEU A 75 -4.56 6.13 2.25
N PRO A 76 -4.56 6.32 3.57
CA PRO A 76 -3.48 7.01 4.27
C PRO A 76 -2.19 6.18 4.20
N HIS A 77 -1.14 6.78 3.67
CA HIS A 77 0.20 6.18 3.55
C HIS A 77 1.26 7.07 4.17
N ILE A 78 2.29 6.43 4.72
CA ILE A 78 3.50 7.07 5.20
C ILE A 78 4.72 6.39 4.58
N ALA A 79 5.65 7.18 4.06
CA ALA A 79 6.95 6.72 3.61
C ALA A 79 8.08 7.47 4.34
N LEU A 80 9.21 6.79 4.50
CA LEU A 80 10.45 7.39 4.97
C LEU A 80 11.33 7.72 3.78
N LEU A 81 11.55 9.01 3.53
CA LEU A 81 12.53 9.48 2.55
C LEU A 81 13.84 9.78 3.27
N ALA A 82 14.90 9.06 2.92
CA ALA A 82 16.24 9.28 3.44
C ALA A 82 17.21 9.65 2.32
N HIS A 83 18.13 10.58 2.60
CA HIS A 83 19.12 11.05 1.63
C HIS A 83 20.42 11.49 2.33
N GLY A 84 21.53 11.50 1.61
CA GLY A 84 22.86 11.95 2.02
C GLY A 84 23.77 12.11 0.79
N THR A 85 24.99 12.62 0.98
CA THR A 85 25.97 12.82 -0.11
C THR A 85 27.14 11.85 0.03
N ALA A 86 27.62 11.31 -1.09
CA ALA A 86 28.78 10.41 -1.14
C ALA A 86 30.08 11.20 -1.37
#